data_AF-A0A165WLU9-F1
#
_entry.id   AF-A0A165WLU9-F1
#
_cell.length_a   1.000
_cell.length_b   1.000
_cell.length_c   1.000
_cell.angle_alpha   90.00
_cell.angle_beta   90.00
_cell.angle_gamma   90.00
#
_symmetry.space_group_name_H-M   'P 1'
#
loop_
_entity.id
_entity.type
_entity.pdbx_description
1 polymer ?
#
loop_
_entity_poly.entity_id
_entity_poly.type
_entity_poly.pdbx_seq_one_letter_code
_entity_poly.pdbx_strand_id
1 'polypeptide(L)' 'MQLHRRLGHISAATARKMVQRGYVTGLTLTDTDDKNFFCESCAFAKATRAPVPNEREGERAKAYGDEIHSDVW' A
#
# COMPACT_ATOMS: atom_id res chain seq x y z
N MET A 1 7.44 0.19 16.43
CA MET A 1 6.75 1.39 15.86
C MET A 1 5.32 1.68 16.38
N GLN A 2 5.14 2.17 17.60
CA GLN A 2 3.80 2.59 18.09
C GLN A 2 3.34 3.95 17.52
N LEU A 3 4.30 4.85 17.32
CA LEU A 3 4.05 6.21 16.81
C LEU A 3 3.43 6.21 15.41
N HIS A 4 3.82 5.26 14.56
CA HIS A 4 3.19 4.98 13.26
C HIS A 4 1.67 4.91 13.38
N ARG A 5 1.14 4.11 14.32
CA ARG A 5 -0.31 3.93 14.52
C ARG A 5 -0.96 5.16 15.13
N ARG A 6 -0.33 5.75 16.16
CA ARG A 6 -0.86 6.94 16.86
C ARG A 6 -0.98 8.16 15.97
N LEU A 7 -0.13 8.27 14.95
CA LEU A 7 -0.15 9.36 13.97
C LEU A 7 -0.92 8.98 12.69
N GLY A 8 -1.82 8.00 12.73
CA GLY A 8 -2.69 7.67 11.59
C GLY A 8 -1.97 6.93 10.47
N HIS A 9 -1.09 5.99 10.81
CA HIS A 9 -0.39 5.12 9.87
C HIS A 9 0.56 5.86 8.89
N ILE A 10 1.17 6.97 9.31
CA ILE A 10 2.27 7.62 8.56
C ILE A 10 3.47 6.68 8.41
N SER A 11 4.33 6.86 7.40
CA SER A 11 5.49 5.98 7.23
C SER A 11 6.34 5.87 8.52
N ALA A 12 6.84 4.67 8.84
CA ALA A 12 7.69 4.47 10.02
C ALA A 12 8.93 5.37 10.00
N ALA A 13 9.54 5.53 8.82
CA ALA A 13 10.65 6.46 8.60
C ALA A 13 10.27 7.91 8.88
N THR A 14 9.06 8.36 8.52
CA THR A 14 8.56 9.70 8.85
C THR A 14 8.38 9.84 10.37
N ALA A 15 7.73 8.87 11.01
CA ALA A 15 7.54 8.88 12.46
C ALA A 15 8.89 8.96 13.20
N ARG A 16 9.90 8.20 12.75
CA ARG A 16 11.27 8.25 13.26
C ARG A 16 11.90 9.63 13.09
N LYS A 17 11.84 10.18 11.87
CA LYS A 17 12.38 11.52 11.57
C LYS A 17 11.73 12.61 12.42
N MET A 18 10.44 12.48 12.75
CA MET A 18 9.75 13.46 13.61
C MET A 18 10.32 13.49 15.03
N VAL A 19 10.64 12.33 15.61
CA VAL A 19 11.30 12.26 16.92
C VAL A 19 12.72 12.80 16.85
N GLN A 20 13.50 12.37 15.85
CA GLN A 20 14.90 12.78 15.69
C GLN A 20 15.08 14.28 15.45
N ARG A 21 14.13 14.91 14.77
CA ARG A 21 14.13 16.36 14.52
C ARG A 21 13.48 17.16 15.65
N GLY A 22 13.03 16.52 16.73
CA GLY A 22 12.43 17.19 17.87
C GLY A 22 10.99 17.69 17.65
N TYR A 23 10.33 17.30 16.55
CA TYR A 23 8.91 17.62 16.33
C TYR A 23 7.97 16.82 17.24
N VAL A 24 8.43 15.66 17.68
CA VAL A 24 7.76 14.82 18.67
C VAL A 24 8.70 14.68 19.86
N THR A 25 8.32 15.24 21.00
CA THR A 25 9.13 15.30 22.22
C THR A 25 8.58 14.36 23.30
N GLY A 26 9.37 14.13 24.36
CA GLY A 26 8.92 13.34 25.52
C GLY A 26 8.87 11.83 25.31
N LEU A 27 9.43 11.31 24.22
CA LEU A 27 9.50 9.88 23.97
C LEU A 27 10.83 9.47 23.32
N THR A 28 11.30 8.28 23.69
CA THR A 28 12.51 7.66 23.14
C THR A 28 12.10 6.49 22.25
N LEU A 29 12.63 6.44 21.03
CA LEU A 29 12.42 5.30 20.14
C LEU A 29 13.33 4.15 20.59
N THR A 30 12.73 3.04 21.02
CA THR A 30 13.44 1.82 21.41
C THR A 30 13.72 0.88 20.22
N ASP A 31 12.97 1.08 19.14
CA ASP A 31 13.02 0.28 17.91
C ASP A 31 13.32 1.24 16.76
N THR A 32 14.56 1.18 16.27
CA THR A 32 15.08 2.12 15.26
C THR A 32 15.23 1.49 13.88
N ASP A 33 14.92 0.20 13.74
CA ASP A 33 15.05 -0.49 12.47
C ASP A 33 13.74 -0.40 11.67
N ASP A 34 13.61 0.70 10.92
CA ASP A 34 12.48 0.92 10.03
C ASP A 34 12.38 -0.18 8.94
N LYS A 35 13.48 -0.87 8.60
CA LYS A 35 13.51 -1.83 7.48
C LYS A 35 12.75 -3.11 7.80
N ASN A 36 12.68 -3.47 9.07
CA ASN A 36 11.99 -4.68 9.54
C ASN A 36 10.57 -4.39 10.06
N PHE A 37 10.10 -3.14 9.96
CA PHE A 37 8.76 -2.80 10.37
C PHE A 37 7.71 -3.21 9.33
N PHE A 38 6.81 -4.12 9.71
CA PHE A 38 5.63 -4.50 8.94
C PHE A 38 4.34 -4.11 9.66
N CYS A 39 3.40 -3.50 8.92
CA CYS A 39 2.06 -3.20 9.42
C CYS A 39 1.02 -3.75 8.45
N GLU A 40 0.31 -4.78 8.87
CA GLU A 40 -0.70 -5.48 8.09
C GLU A 40 -1.79 -4.54 7.54
N SER A 41 -2.32 -3.63 8.37
CA SER A 41 -3.32 -2.65 7.92
C SER A 41 -2.79 -1.72 6.82
N CYS A 42 -1.50 -1.36 6.87
CA CYS A 42 -0.90 -0.56 5.81
C CYS A 42 -0.65 -1.38 4.55
N ALA A 43 -0.26 -2.65 4.68
CA ALA A 43 -0.10 -3.53 3.54
C ALA A 43 -1.42 -3.66 2.78
N PHE A 44 -2.54 -3.90 3.47
CA PHE A 44 -3.85 -3.98 2.82
C PHE A 44 -4.35 -2.64 2.29
N ALA A 45 -4.16 -1.53 3.02
CA ALA A 45 -4.70 -0.23 2.62
C ALA A 45 -3.83 0.53 1.60
N LYS A 46 -2.53 0.24 1.53
CA LYS A 46 -1.55 0.94 0.68
C LYS A 46 -0.89 0.02 -0.34
N ALA A 47 -1.40 -1.19 -0.53
CA ALA A 47 -0.95 -2.05 -1.62
C ALA A 47 -1.07 -1.30 -2.95
N THR A 48 0.03 -1.25 -3.69
CA THR A 48 0.02 -0.74 -5.05
C THR A 48 -0.82 -1.67 -5.91
N ARG A 49 -1.86 -1.15 -6.55
CA ARG A 49 -2.62 -1.90 -7.55
C ARG A 49 -1.76 -2.08 -8.79
N ALA A 50 -1.73 -3.28 -9.36
CA ALA A 50 -1.17 -3.49 -10.69
C ALA A 50 -1.88 -2.55 -11.69
N PRO A 51 -1.14 -1.92 -12.61
CA PRO A 51 -1.77 -1.09 -13.63
C PRO A 51 -2.74 -1.96 -14.44
N VAL A 52 -3.91 -1.41 -14.76
CA VAL A 52 -4.78 -2.00 -15.77
C VAL A 52 -4.18 -1.60 -17.13
N PRO A 53 -3.86 -2.54 -18.03
CA PRO A 53 -3.34 -2.21 -19.35
C PRO A 53 -4.29 -1.25 -20.09
N ASN A 54 -3.72 -0.27 -20.78
CA ASN A 54 -4.50 0.65 -21.62
C ASN A 54 -5.02 -0.04 -22.89
N GLU A 55 -4.33 -1.08 -23.33
CA GLU A 55 -4.68 -1.88 -24.49
C GLU A 55 -5.08 -3.29 -24.06
N ARG A 56 -6.08 -3.85 -24.75
CA ARG A 56 -6.50 -5.23 -24.52
C ARG A 56 -5.41 -6.17 -25.01
N GLU A 57 -4.90 -6.99 -24.09
CA GLU A 57 -4.01 -8.09 -24.41
C GLU A 57 -4.81 -9.38 -24.66
N GLY A 58 -4.25 -10.30 -25.46
CA GLY A 58 -4.81 -11.63 -25.71
C GLY A 58 -5.57 -11.80 -27.04
N GLU A 59 -5.80 -13.06 -27.41
CA GLU A 59 -6.51 -13.43 -28.64
C GLU A 59 -7.94 -12.85 -28.68
N ARG A 60 -8.45 -12.58 -29.88
CA ARG A 60 -9.84 -12.16 -30.10
C ARG A 60 -10.61 -13.26 -30.81
N ALA A 61 -11.92 -13.32 -30.57
CA ALA A 61 -12.86 -14.02 -31.43
C ALA A 61 -12.59 -13.67 -32.91
N LYS A 62 -12.48 -14.71 -33.75
CA LYS A 62 -12.10 -14.57 -35.16
C LYS A 62 -13.32 -14.49 -36.07
N ALA A 63 -14.42 -15.10 -35.64
CA ALA A 63 -15.71 -15.05 -36.30
C ALA A 63 -16.82 -14.58 -35.35
N TYR A 64 -17.94 -14.20 -35.94
CA TYR A 64 -19.12 -13.76 -35.22
C TYR A 64 -19.71 -14.91 -34.39
N GLY A 65 -19.94 -14.66 -33.10
CA GLY A 65 -20.54 -15.63 -32.19
C GLY A 65 -19.55 -16.62 -31.55
N ASP A 66 -18.26 -16.55 -31.88
CA ASP A 66 -17.23 -17.44 -31.29
C ASP A 66 -17.11 -17.25 -29.77
N GLU A 67 -17.33 -16.03 -29.28
CA GLU A 67 -17.20 -15.71 -27.85
C GLU A 67 -18.30 -14.71 -27.44
N ILE A 68 -19.01 -15.01 -26.36
CA ILE A 68 -20.04 -14.17 -25.75
C ILE A 68 -19.72 -14.04 -24.27
N HIS A 69 -19.52 -12.81 -23.80
CA HIS A 69 -19.43 -12.49 -22.38
C HIS A 69 -20.77 -11.93 -21.92
N SER A 70 -21.33 -12.50 -20.86
CA SER A 70 -22.57 -12.05 -20.23
C SER A 70 -22.37 -11.97 -18.72
N ASP A 71 -22.96 -10.97 -18.08
CA ASP A 71 -22.90 -10.77 -16.63
C ASP A 71 -24.31 -10.58 -16.08
N VAL A 72 -24.52 -11.03 -14.84
CA VAL A 72 -25.79 -10.87 -14.13
C VAL A 72 -25.54 -9.80 -13.09
N TRP A 73 -26.02 -8.60 -13.41
CA TRP A 73 -25.83 -7.40 -12.58
C TRP A 73 -26.22 -7.61 -11.12
#